data_AF-A0A0H5SJX2-F1
#
_entry.id   AF-A0A0H5SJX2-F1
#
_cell.length_a   1.000
_cell.length_b   1.000
_cell.length_c   1.000
_cell.angle_alpha   90.00
_cell.angle_beta   90.00
_cell.angle_gamma   90.00
#
_symmetry.space_group_name_H-M   'P 1'
#
loop_
_entity.id
_entity.type
_entity.pdbx_description
1 polymer ?
#
loop_
_entity_poly.entity_id
_entity_poly.type
_entity_poly.pdbx_seq_one_letter_code
_entity_poly.pdbx_strand_id
1 'polypeptide(L)'
;MITLNVLEDGNEKVELDDEGNLAVDGEINIADGQHRIRALSMILEGNEKGDTFFDLTELKFPVKVTHYNVQTAQQQFHQFSLGLKISSSRAEYFNQTGLANIIVRELMKNSDLAGRVEVVRNSIPKKDERHIVTFATLVNAIDLVYKDLETRVQAMELAKYLSEFFNELINLIPELHNYEKRAQSKETSLIGENFMFYGYVAISKVLRDKENWKEYLPLINKLDLLKSSKVWYAEIIKGGKERGYSIINTSESRQKFINKIERMFKKLLNEKTE
;
A
#
# COMPACT_ATOMS: atom_id res chain seq x y z
N MET A 1 3.25 17.35 -22.59
CA MET A 1 3.02 18.33 -21.52
C MET A 1 3.74 17.90 -20.26
N ILE A 2 4.83 18.55 -19.86
CA ILE A 2 5.46 18.29 -18.55
C ILE A 2 4.67 19.06 -17.49
N THR A 3 4.42 18.45 -16.34
CA THR A 3 3.78 19.13 -15.21
C THR A 3 4.83 19.37 -14.12
N LEU A 4 5.07 20.63 -13.80
CA LEU A 4 5.96 21.07 -12.73
C LEU A 4 5.12 21.63 -11.61
N ASN A 5 5.45 21.28 -10.37
CA ASN A 5 4.86 21.86 -9.17
C ASN A 5 5.90 22.68 -8.44
N VAL A 6 5.67 23.98 -8.33
CA VAL A 6 6.34 24.82 -7.35
C VAL A 6 5.73 24.51 -5.99
N LEU A 7 6.55 24.08 -5.03
CA LEU A 7 6.06 23.73 -3.70
C LEU A 7 5.63 24.99 -2.96
N GLU A 8 4.38 25.00 -2.49
CA GLU A 8 3.90 26.03 -1.56
C GLU A 8 4.38 25.67 -0.14
N ASP A 9 5.51 26.24 0.27
CA ASP A 9 6.15 26.02 1.58
C ASP A 9 6.21 27.29 2.46
N GLY A 10 5.79 28.43 1.90
CA GLY A 10 5.78 29.75 2.53
C GLY A 10 7.03 30.59 2.23
N ASN A 11 8.06 30.04 1.60
CA ASN A 11 9.28 30.77 1.21
C ASN A 11 9.41 30.94 -0.30
N GLU A 12 8.56 30.28 -1.08
CA GLU A 12 8.54 30.39 -2.52
C GLU A 12 7.99 31.74 -3.01
N LYS A 13 8.40 32.12 -4.22
CA LYS A 13 7.84 33.25 -4.96
C LYS A 13 7.42 32.78 -6.35
N VAL A 14 6.18 33.08 -6.70
CA VAL A 14 5.62 32.82 -8.03
C VAL A 14 5.00 34.11 -8.53
N GLU A 15 5.59 34.70 -9.56
CA GLU A 15 5.15 35.97 -10.13
C GLU A 15 4.89 35.78 -11.62
N LEU A 16 3.73 36.22 -12.10
CA LEU A 16 3.40 36.29 -13.52
C LEU A 16 3.35 37.77 -13.89
N ASP A 17 4.21 38.20 -14.81
CA ASP A 17 4.20 39.58 -15.27
C ASP A 17 3.09 39.85 -16.30
N ASP A 18 2.89 41.13 -16.63
CA ASP A 18 1.87 41.58 -17.58
C ASP A 18 2.14 41.11 -19.02
N GLU A 19 3.37 40.68 -19.31
CA GLU A 19 3.78 40.11 -20.61
C GLU A 19 3.55 38.59 -20.68
N GLY A 20 3.16 37.96 -19.57
CA GLY A 20 2.90 36.54 -19.46
C GLY A 20 4.14 35.69 -19.13
N ASN A 21 5.25 36.30 -18.72
CA ASN A 21 6.42 35.58 -18.23
C ASN A 21 6.22 35.14 -16.78
N LEU A 22 6.53 33.88 -16.50
CA LEU A 22 6.42 33.29 -15.18
C LEU A 22 7.81 33.24 -14.51
N ALA A 23 7.98 33.99 -13.43
CA ALA A 23 9.15 33.94 -12.55
C ALA A 23 8.86 33.03 -11.35
N VAL A 24 9.77 32.09 -11.08
CA VAL A 24 9.64 31.12 -9.98
C VAL A 24 10.95 31.09 -9.19
N ASP A 25 10.84 31.29 -7.88
CA ASP A 25 11.90 31.07 -6.90
C ASP A 25 11.37 30.10 -5.83
N GLY A 26 11.92 28.89 -5.74
CA GLY A 26 11.43 27.86 -4.84
C GLY A 26 11.71 26.42 -5.32
N GLU A 27 11.27 25.43 -4.54
CA GLU A 27 11.45 24.02 -4.89
C GLU A 27 10.51 23.61 -6.02
N ILE A 28 11.08 23.24 -7.17
CA ILE A 28 10.31 22.77 -8.34
C ILE A 28 10.37 21.24 -8.41
N ASN A 29 9.21 20.63 -8.25
CA ASN A 29 9.02 19.18 -8.31
C ASN A 29 8.38 18.77 -9.64
N ILE A 30 8.85 17.66 -10.22
CA ILE A 30 8.24 17.10 -11.44
C ILE A 30 7.04 16.24 -11.05
N ALA A 31 5.83 16.76 -11.27
CA ALA A 31 4.58 16.06 -10.97
C ALA A 31 4.18 15.05 -12.06
N ASP A 32 4.47 15.34 -13.34
CA ASP A 32 4.25 14.41 -14.45
C ASP A 32 5.18 14.73 -15.63
N GLY A 33 5.44 13.75 -16.50
CA GLY A 33 6.24 13.91 -17.72
C GLY A 33 7.58 13.21 -17.71
N GLN A 34 7.82 12.29 -16.78
CA GLN A 34 9.09 11.52 -16.69
C GLN A 34 9.49 10.81 -18.00
N HIS A 35 8.54 10.21 -18.72
CA HIS A 35 8.83 9.63 -20.05
C HIS A 35 9.32 10.66 -21.06
N ARG A 36 8.77 11.87 -21.01
CA ARG A 36 9.13 12.98 -21.91
C ARG A 36 10.49 13.56 -21.56
N ILE A 37 10.75 13.76 -20.26
CA ILE A 37 12.06 14.19 -19.76
C ILE A 37 13.14 13.17 -20.13
N ARG A 38 12.85 11.87 -19.99
CA ARG A 38 13.78 10.81 -20.41
C ARG A 38 14.05 10.83 -21.91
N ALA A 39 13.03 11.03 -22.75
CA ALA A 39 13.21 11.15 -24.19
C ALA A 39 14.07 12.37 -24.56
N LEU A 40 13.84 13.52 -23.91
CA LEU A 40 14.65 14.73 -24.10
C LEU A 40 16.11 14.51 -23.66
N SER A 41 16.33 13.84 -22.52
CA SER A 41 17.68 13.46 -22.05
C SER A 41 18.40 12.55 -23.05
N MET A 42 17.72 11.58 -23.64
CA MET A 42 18.31 10.69 -24.64
C MET A 42 18.69 11.44 -25.93
N ILE A 43 17.88 12.41 -26.36
CA ILE A 43 18.20 13.26 -27.52
C ILE A 43 19.40 14.16 -27.21
N LEU A 44 19.43 14.76 -26.01
CA LEU A 44 20.56 15.58 -25.57
C LEU A 44 21.87 14.78 -25.58
N GLU A 45 21.87 13.60 -24.96
CA GLU A 45 23.03 12.70 -24.96
C GLU A 45 23.44 12.26 -26.38
N GLY A 46 22.48 12.03 -27.27
CA GLY A 46 22.75 11.69 -28.66
C GLY A 46 23.37 12.86 -29.43
N ASN A 47 22.91 14.10 -29.19
CA ASN A 47 23.47 15.30 -29.80
C ASN A 47 24.90 15.55 -29.32
N GLU A 48 25.17 15.36 -28.03
CA GLU A 48 26.53 15.44 -27.46
C GLU A 48 27.50 14.43 -28.07
N LYS A 49 26.98 13.25 -28.45
CA LYS A 49 27.75 12.18 -29.12
C LYS A 49 27.84 12.33 -30.64
N GLY A 50 27.10 13.28 -31.23
CA GLY A 50 27.00 13.46 -32.68
C GLY A 50 26.13 12.42 -33.40
N ASP A 51 25.35 11.64 -32.65
CA ASP A 51 24.49 10.56 -33.17
C ASP A 51 23.09 11.05 -33.57
N THR A 52 22.65 12.19 -33.04
CA THR A 52 21.37 12.83 -33.37
C THR A 52 21.54 14.29 -33.78
N PHE A 53 20.65 14.78 -34.65
CA PHE A 53 20.69 16.13 -35.24
C PHE A 53 19.45 16.98 -34.91
N PHE A 54 18.83 16.75 -33.74
CA PHE A 54 17.61 17.49 -33.36
C PHE A 54 17.95 18.60 -32.37
N ASP A 55 17.85 19.85 -32.79
CA ASP A 55 18.11 21.00 -31.92
C ASP A 55 16.99 21.15 -30.87
N LEU A 56 17.36 20.95 -29.59
CA LEU A 56 16.44 21.08 -28.47
C LEU A 56 16.21 22.54 -28.05
N THR A 57 17.04 23.49 -28.49
CA THR A 57 16.95 24.90 -28.07
C THR A 57 15.75 25.62 -28.69
N GLU A 58 15.28 25.17 -29.86
CA GLU A 58 14.11 25.71 -30.53
C GLU A 58 12.81 24.94 -30.21
N LEU A 59 12.93 23.79 -29.52
CA LEU A 59 11.79 22.94 -29.23
C LEU A 59 10.89 23.57 -28.16
N LYS A 60 9.76 24.12 -28.62
CA LYS A 60 8.69 24.59 -27.72
C LYS A 60 7.95 23.40 -27.13
N PHE A 61 8.10 23.19 -25.82
CA PHE A 61 7.41 22.13 -25.10
C PHE A 61 6.30 22.72 -24.23
N PRO A 62 5.05 22.22 -24.29
CA PRO A 62 4.02 22.67 -23.38
C PRO A 62 4.37 22.22 -21.95
N VAL A 63 4.49 23.19 -21.04
CA VAL A 63 4.69 22.96 -19.61
C VAL A 63 3.46 23.47 -18.87
N LYS A 64 2.93 22.66 -17.96
CA LYS A 64 1.94 23.07 -16.98
C LYS A 64 2.69 23.32 -15.67
N VAL A 65 2.64 24.56 -15.17
CA VAL A 65 3.17 24.88 -13.85
C VAL A 65 2.01 24.97 -12.86
N THR A 66 2.17 24.33 -11.72
CA THR A 66 1.22 24.38 -10.60
C THR A 66 1.94 24.90 -9.35
N HIS A 67 1.18 25.50 -8.43
CA HIS A 67 1.69 25.97 -7.15
C HIS A 67 0.82 25.34 -6.07
N TYR A 68 1.28 24.24 -5.52
CA TYR A 68 0.54 23.44 -4.55
C TYR A 68 1.43 23.08 -3.37
N ASN A 69 0.85 23.14 -2.18
CA ASN A 69 1.43 22.50 -1.00
C ASN A 69 1.46 20.97 -1.15
N VAL A 70 2.21 20.32 -0.25
CA VAL A 70 2.37 18.86 -0.22
C VAL A 70 1.04 18.13 -0.27
N GLN A 71 0.01 18.63 0.42
CA GLN A 71 -1.28 17.97 0.54
C GLN A 71 -2.01 17.91 -0.81
N THR A 72 -2.14 19.07 -1.45
CA THR A 72 -2.82 19.23 -2.74
C THR A 72 -2.02 18.55 -3.86
N ALA A 73 -0.69 18.66 -3.85
CA ALA A 73 0.18 18.00 -4.82
C ALA A 73 0.02 16.47 -4.77
N GLN A 74 -0.06 15.88 -3.58
CA GLN A 74 -0.30 14.44 -3.43
C GLN A 74 -1.67 14.02 -4.00
N GLN A 75 -2.74 14.78 -3.73
CA GLN A 75 -4.06 14.46 -4.26
C GLN A 75 -4.12 14.54 -5.79
N GLN A 76 -3.49 15.58 -6.38
CA GLN A 76 -3.41 15.69 -7.83
C GLN A 76 -2.60 14.54 -8.45
N PHE A 77 -1.48 14.18 -7.81
CA PHE A 77 -0.68 13.04 -8.26
C PHE A 77 -1.47 11.72 -8.16
N HIS A 78 -2.32 11.54 -7.15
CA HIS A 78 -3.24 10.40 -7.08
C HIS A 78 -4.16 10.36 -8.32
N GLN A 79 -4.76 11.47 -8.73
CA GLN A 79 -5.61 11.50 -9.93
C GLN A 79 -4.83 11.16 -11.21
N PHE A 80 -3.61 11.68 -11.39
CA PHE A 80 -2.75 11.29 -12.51
C PHE A 80 -2.37 9.81 -12.45
N SER A 81 -2.14 9.28 -11.25
CA SER A 81 -1.77 7.89 -11.05
C SER A 81 -2.81 6.89 -11.50
N LEU A 82 -4.10 7.24 -11.44
CA LEU A 82 -5.18 6.38 -11.90
C LEU A 82 -5.07 6.09 -13.42
N GLY A 83 -4.45 7.00 -14.19
CA GLY A 83 -4.17 6.83 -15.62
C GLY A 83 -2.74 6.38 -15.95
N LEU A 84 -1.82 6.33 -14.97
CA LEU A 84 -0.41 5.97 -15.17
C LEU A 84 -0.10 4.56 -14.67
N LYS A 85 0.93 3.90 -15.22
CA LYS A 85 1.45 2.61 -14.72
C LYS A 85 2.26 2.78 -13.42
N ILE A 86 1.70 3.39 -12.39
CA ILE A 86 2.31 3.34 -11.05
C ILE A 86 1.66 2.23 -10.20
N SER A 87 2.34 1.83 -9.13
CA SER A 87 1.79 0.80 -8.24
C SER A 87 0.54 1.32 -7.52
N SER A 88 -0.42 0.44 -7.24
CA SER A 88 -1.59 0.77 -6.45
C SER A 88 -1.24 1.17 -5.01
N SER A 89 -0.19 0.61 -4.41
CA SER A 89 0.31 1.05 -3.10
C SER A 89 0.69 2.52 -3.12
N ARG A 90 1.39 2.95 -4.17
CA ARG A 90 1.84 4.33 -4.32
C ARG A 90 0.65 5.25 -4.60
N ALA A 91 -0.27 4.83 -5.47
CA ALA A 91 -1.51 5.56 -5.73
C ALA A 91 -2.32 5.75 -4.42
N GLU A 92 -2.58 4.68 -3.68
CA GLU A 92 -3.33 4.75 -2.41
C GLU A 92 -2.60 5.56 -1.34
N TYR A 93 -1.27 5.49 -1.28
CA TYR A 93 -0.50 6.32 -0.37
C TYR A 93 -0.60 7.81 -0.67
N PHE A 94 -1.10 8.22 -1.84
CA PHE A 94 -1.38 9.62 -2.16
C PHE A 94 -2.84 10.01 -1.92
N ASN A 95 -3.74 9.04 -1.81
CA ASN A 95 -5.11 9.28 -1.37
C ASN A 95 -5.13 9.59 0.13
N GLN A 96 -5.56 10.79 0.48
CA GLN A 96 -5.63 11.26 1.87
C GLN A 96 -7.05 11.30 2.45
N THR A 97 -8.07 11.12 1.62
CA THR A 97 -9.47 11.26 2.01
C THR A 97 -10.14 9.93 2.30
N GLY A 98 -9.65 8.83 1.73
CA GLY A 98 -10.17 7.48 2.02
C GLY A 98 -10.07 7.13 3.51
N LEU A 99 -11.18 6.69 4.11
CA LEU A 99 -11.22 6.33 5.54
C LEU A 99 -10.23 5.20 5.88
N ALA A 100 -10.13 4.17 5.01
CA ALA A 100 -9.13 3.13 5.14
C ALA A 100 -7.69 3.68 5.04
N ASN A 101 -7.43 4.62 4.13
CA ASN A 101 -6.11 5.27 4.01
C ASN A 101 -5.75 6.04 5.28
N ILE A 102 -6.71 6.74 5.89
CA ILE A 102 -6.53 7.43 7.18
C ILE A 102 -6.15 6.41 8.26
N ILE A 103 -6.87 5.29 8.37
CA ILE A 103 -6.59 4.22 9.32
C ILE A 103 -5.17 3.67 9.12
N VAL A 104 -4.78 3.32 7.89
CA VAL A 104 -3.46 2.74 7.63
C VAL A 104 -2.34 3.73 7.97
N ARG A 105 -2.51 5.03 7.70
CA ARG A 105 -1.53 6.04 8.11
C ARG A 105 -1.40 6.14 9.62
N GLU A 106 -2.50 6.01 10.34
CA GLU A 106 -2.49 6.00 11.79
C GLU A 106 -1.77 4.77 12.34
N LEU A 107 -2.03 3.58 11.78
CA LEU A 107 -1.32 2.35 12.11
C LEU A 107 0.19 2.48 11.87
N MET A 108 0.60 3.12 10.78
CA MET A 108 2.00 3.36 10.46
C MET A 108 2.71 4.33 11.41
N LYS A 109 1.97 5.08 12.23
CA LYS A 109 2.51 6.02 13.22
C LYS A 109 2.46 5.45 14.63
N ASN A 110 1.35 4.81 14.99
CA ASN A 110 0.98 4.53 16.37
C ASN A 110 0.85 3.03 16.69
N SER A 111 1.45 2.17 15.87
CA SER A 111 1.53 0.72 16.12
C SER A 111 2.89 0.16 15.71
N ASP A 112 3.13 -1.11 16.01
CA ASP A 112 4.31 -1.88 15.64
C ASP A 112 4.42 -2.11 14.12
N LEU A 113 3.40 -1.70 13.34
CA LEU A 113 3.50 -1.58 11.88
C LEU A 113 4.34 -0.37 11.43
N ALA A 114 4.71 0.53 12.34
CA ALA A 114 5.57 1.67 12.04
C ALA A 114 6.87 1.21 11.37
N GLY A 115 7.10 1.71 10.15
CA GLY A 115 8.24 1.31 9.35
C GLY A 115 8.21 -0.13 8.82
N ARG A 116 7.10 -0.87 8.90
CA ARG A 116 6.96 -2.24 8.36
C ARG A 116 5.98 -2.34 7.19
N VAL A 117 5.49 -1.21 6.69
CA VAL A 117 4.55 -1.10 5.56
C VAL A 117 5.25 -0.58 4.31
N GLU A 118 5.21 -1.34 3.21
CA GLU A 118 5.73 -0.94 1.89
C GLU A 118 4.73 -0.04 1.16
N VAL A 119 5.09 1.23 0.93
CA VAL A 119 4.20 2.26 0.38
C VAL A 119 4.41 2.55 -1.12
N VAL A 120 5.50 2.05 -1.70
CA VAL A 120 5.91 2.33 -3.09
C VAL A 120 5.57 1.18 -4.01
N ARG A 121 5.66 -0.07 -3.56
CA ARG A 121 5.47 -1.26 -4.40
C ARG A 121 4.21 -2.05 -4.04
N ASN A 122 3.68 -2.77 -5.02
CA ASN A 122 2.55 -3.70 -4.83
C ASN A 122 2.97 -5.08 -4.32
N SER A 123 4.28 -5.32 -4.23
CA SER A 123 4.87 -6.57 -3.78
C SER A 123 6.05 -6.28 -2.88
N ILE A 124 6.31 -7.22 -1.98
CA ILE A 124 7.45 -7.19 -1.07
C ILE A 124 8.50 -8.14 -1.66
N PRO A 125 9.67 -7.65 -2.10
CA PRO A 125 10.74 -8.50 -2.61
C PRO A 125 11.19 -9.54 -1.57
N LYS A 126 11.70 -10.70 -2.00
CA LYS A 126 12.19 -11.76 -1.08
C LYS A 126 13.29 -11.26 -0.14
N LYS A 127 14.13 -10.33 -0.61
CA LYS A 127 15.24 -9.72 0.16
C LYS A 127 14.81 -8.56 1.06
N ASP A 128 13.51 -8.22 1.08
CA ASP A 128 13.01 -7.16 1.94
C ASP A 128 12.81 -7.70 3.37
N GLU A 129 13.77 -7.37 4.22
CA GLU A 129 13.80 -7.78 5.63
C GLU A 129 12.85 -6.96 6.50
N ARG A 130 12.53 -5.74 6.06
CA ARG A 130 11.82 -4.74 6.84
C ARG A 130 10.31 -4.85 6.69
N HIS A 131 9.80 -4.90 5.46
CA HIS A 131 8.36 -4.80 5.23
C HIS A 131 7.65 -6.16 5.35
N ILE A 132 6.49 -6.16 6.01
CA ILE A 132 5.64 -7.35 6.19
C ILE A 132 4.35 -7.27 5.38
N VAL A 133 3.90 -6.07 5.07
CA VAL A 133 2.66 -5.80 4.33
C VAL A 133 2.81 -4.57 3.43
N THR A 134 2.06 -4.51 2.34
CA THR A 134 1.99 -3.31 1.49
C THR A 134 0.84 -2.40 1.91
N PHE A 135 1.00 -1.09 1.66
CA PHE A 135 -0.02 -0.09 1.96
C PHE A 135 -1.35 -0.43 1.26
N ALA A 136 -1.30 -0.79 -0.03
CA ALA A 136 -2.51 -1.18 -0.77
C ALA A 136 -3.19 -2.41 -0.16
N THR A 137 -2.44 -3.40 0.34
CA THR A 137 -3.06 -4.59 0.92
C THR A 137 -3.80 -4.26 2.22
N LEU A 138 -3.24 -3.42 3.10
CA LEU A 138 -3.94 -2.98 4.31
C LEU A 138 -5.19 -2.17 3.98
N VAL A 139 -5.10 -1.19 3.07
CA VAL A 139 -6.25 -0.38 2.65
C VAL A 139 -7.37 -1.27 2.12
N ASN A 140 -7.05 -2.13 1.15
CA ASN A 140 -8.03 -3.06 0.57
C ASN A 140 -8.61 -4.03 1.61
N ALA A 141 -7.82 -4.49 2.58
CA ALA A 141 -8.30 -5.39 3.62
C ALA A 141 -9.31 -4.69 4.54
N ILE A 142 -9.02 -3.45 4.94
CA ILE A 142 -9.91 -2.64 5.77
C ILE A 142 -11.20 -2.33 4.99
N ASP A 143 -11.13 -1.88 3.74
CA ASP A 143 -12.32 -1.58 2.93
C ASP A 143 -13.22 -2.81 2.71
N LEU A 144 -12.62 -3.99 2.50
CA LEU A 144 -13.39 -5.22 2.29
C LEU A 144 -14.04 -5.74 3.58
N VAL A 145 -13.43 -5.49 4.75
CA VAL A 145 -13.87 -6.04 6.03
C VAL A 145 -14.77 -5.06 6.79
N TYR A 146 -14.41 -3.79 6.86
CA TYR A 146 -15.11 -2.73 7.60
C TYR A 146 -15.91 -1.81 6.66
N LYS A 147 -16.95 -2.38 6.04
CA LYS A 147 -17.84 -1.68 5.09
C LYS A 147 -18.78 -0.65 5.75
N ASP A 148 -18.82 -0.64 7.08
CA ASP A 148 -19.68 0.16 7.94
C ASP A 148 -19.04 1.49 8.40
N LEU A 149 -17.88 1.86 7.84
CA LEU A 149 -17.23 3.14 8.13
C LEU A 149 -17.82 4.27 7.30
N GLU A 150 -18.43 5.25 7.97
CA GLU A 150 -19.05 6.41 7.34
C GLU A 150 -18.31 7.71 7.66
N THR A 151 -17.63 7.77 8.81
CA THR A 151 -17.05 9.01 9.33
C THR A 151 -15.58 8.87 9.69
N ARG A 152 -14.88 10.01 9.69
CA ARG A 152 -13.49 10.10 10.18
C ARG A 152 -13.37 9.72 11.66
N VAL A 153 -14.39 10.01 12.48
CA VAL A 153 -14.39 9.66 13.92
C VAL A 153 -14.36 8.13 14.08
N GLN A 154 -15.27 7.42 13.40
CA GLN A 154 -15.29 5.95 13.38
C GLN A 154 -13.96 5.37 12.85
N ALA A 155 -13.37 6.00 11.83
CA ALA A 155 -12.08 5.59 11.31
C ALA A 155 -10.95 5.72 12.35
N MET A 156 -10.91 6.83 13.11
CA MET A 156 -9.92 7.01 14.18
C MET A 156 -10.11 6.03 15.35
N GLU A 157 -11.36 5.77 15.75
CA GLU A 157 -11.67 4.77 16.78
C GLU A 157 -11.23 3.36 16.34
N LEU A 158 -11.54 3.00 15.09
CA LEU A 158 -11.09 1.73 14.53
C LEU A 158 -9.56 1.67 14.43
N ALA A 159 -8.89 2.77 14.06
CA ALA A 159 -7.44 2.81 14.00
C ALA A 159 -6.80 2.58 15.38
N LYS A 160 -7.37 3.12 16.46
CA LYS A 160 -6.91 2.85 17.83
C LYS A 160 -7.03 1.37 18.17
N TYR A 161 -8.19 0.78 17.93
CA TYR A 161 -8.40 -0.67 18.14
C TYR A 161 -7.44 -1.52 17.32
N LEU A 162 -7.31 -1.22 16.02
CA LEU A 162 -6.42 -1.96 15.13
C LEU A 162 -4.95 -1.79 15.49
N SER A 163 -4.55 -0.64 16.04
CA SER A 163 -3.18 -0.42 16.54
C SER A 163 -2.87 -1.41 17.67
N GLU A 164 -3.77 -1.51 18.66
CA GLU A 164 -3.63 -2.49 19.74
C GLU A 164 -3.64 -3.93 19.21
N PHE A 165 -4.56 -4.25 18.29
CA PHE A 165 -4.63 -5.56 17.65
C PHE A 165 -3.33 -5.96 16.94
N PHE A 166 -2.77 -5.07 16.12
CA PHE A 166 -1.56 -5.38 15.37
C PHE A 166 -0.32 -5.47 16.25
N ASN A 167 -0.24 -4.71 17.34
CA ASN A 167 0.85 -4.85 18.32
C ASN A 167 0.84 -6.26 18.93
N GLU A 168 -0.31 -6.70 19.42
CA GLU A 168 -0.46 -8.06 19.99
C GLU A 168 -0.19 -9.13 18.93
N LEU A 169 -0.70 -8.96 17.70
CA LEU A 169 -0.49 -9.90 16.61
C LEU A 169 0.99 -10.03 16.23
N ILE A 170 1.70 -8.92 16.08
CA ILE A 170 3.11 -8.91 15.69
C ILE A 170 3.96 -9.60 16.75
N ASN A 171 3.65 -9.42 18.03
CA ASN A 171 4.32 -10.12 19.12
C ASN A 171 3.99 -11.62 19.15
N LEU A 172 2.74 -11.98 18.86
CA LEU A 172 2.28 -13.37 18.86
C LEU A 172 2.83 -14.20 17.70
N ILE A 173 2.98 -13.62 16.51
CA ILE A 173 3.35 -14.33 15.27
C ILE A 173 4.83 -14.07 14.94
N PRO A 174 5.73 -15.05 15.15
CA PRO A 174 7.17 -14.88 14.94
C PRO A 174 7.57 -14.38 13.55
N GLU A 175 6.86 -14.82 12.52
CA GLU A 175 7.08 -14.44 11.12
C GLU A 175 6.82 -12.95 10.86
N LEU A 176 6.12 -12.23 11.75
CA LEU A 176 5.86 -10.80 11.59
C LEU A 176 6.96 -9.91 12.20
N HIS A 177 7.86 -10.47 13.01
CA HIS A 177 8.99 -9.74 13.59
C HIS A 177 10.36 -10.40 13.36
N ASN A 178 10.40 -11.59 12.75
CA ASN A 178 11.64 -12.27 12.38
C ASN A 178 11.67 -12.56 10.86
N TYR A 179 12.62 -11.93 10.16
CA TYR A 179 12.74 -12.05 8.70
C TYR A 179 13.03 -13.48 8.24
N GLU A 180 13.94 -14.20 8.89
CA GLU A 180 14.33 -15.56 8.49
C GLU A 180 13.14 -16.51 8.59
N LYS A 181 12.39 -16.46 9.71
CA LYS A 181 11.16 -17.24 9.88
C LYS A 181 10.12 -16.88 8.82
N ARG A 182 9.94 -15.59 8.53
CA ARG A 182 9.05 -15.12 7.45
C ARG A 182 9.44 -15.66 6.09
N ALA A 183 10.73 -15.60 5.75
CA ALA A 183 11.25 -16.04 4.47
C ALA A 183 11.04 -17.55 4.29
N GLN A 184 11.30 -18.33 5.33
CA GLN A 184 11.07 -19.78 5.33
C GLN A 184 9.57 -20.12 5.27
N SER A 185 8.74 -19.48 6.09
CA SER A 185 7.31 -19.77 6.17
C SER A 185 6.59 -19.51 4.85
N LYS A 186 7.00 -18.48 4.09
CA LYS A 186 6.38 -18.11 2.82
C LYS A 186 6.46 -19.22 1.77
N GLU A 187 7.36 -20.18 1.87
CA GLU A 187 7.39 -21.28 0.90
C GLU A 187 6.25 -22.29 1.13
N THR A 188 5.75 -22.41 2.36
CA THR A 188 4.81 -23.49 2.76
C THR A 188 3.52 -23.01 3.42
N SER A 189 3.48 -21.80 3.97
CA SER A 189 2.40 -21.25 4.79
C SER A 189 2.02 -19.84 4.36
N LEU A 190 0.74 -19.50 4.55
CA LEU A 190 0.21 -18.16 4.36
C LEU A 190 0.57 -17.22 5.51
N ILE A 191 0.96 -17.71 6.69
CA ILE A 191 1.08 -16.90 7.92
C ILE A 191 1.93 -15.63 7.76
N GLY A 192 3.08 -15.71 7.10
CA GLY A 192 3.96 -14.56 6.86
C GLY A 192 3.72 -13.83 5.53
N GLU A 193 2.68 -14.18 4.77
CA GLU A 193 2.39 -13.61 3.47
C GLU A 193 1.72 -12.24 3.57
N ASN A 194 2.05 -11.33 2.64
CA ASN A 194 1.33 -10.06 2.49
C ASN A 194 -0.18 -10.30 2.38
N PHE A 195 -0.59 -11.37 1.68
CA PHE A 195 -2.00 -11.74 1.49
C PHE A 195 -2.71 -12.15 2.80
N MET A 196 -1.99 -12.61 3.82
CA MET A 196 -2.61 -12.99 5.10
C MET A 196 -3.18 -11.80 5.87
N PHE A 197 -2.75 -10.58 5.56
CA PHE A 197 -3.31 -9.37 6.17
C PHE A 197 -4.81 -9.17 5.89
N TYR A 198 -5.34 -9.71 4.79
CA TYR A 198 -6.80 -9.81 4.60
C TYR A 198 -7.46 -10.66 5.70
N GLY A 199 -6.82 -11.76 6.07
CA GLY A 199 -7.25 -12.66 7.15
C GLY A 199 -7.09 -12.03 8.52
N TYR A 200 -5.97 -11.35 8.79
CA TYR A 200 -5.75 -10.67 10.07
C TYR A 200 -6.79 -9.58 10.35
N VAL A 201 -7.12 -8.77 9.34
CA VAL A 201 -8.18 -7.75 9.47
C VAL A 201 -9.56 -8.43 9.61
N ALA A 202 -9.83 -9.55 8.94
CA ALA A 202 -11.06 -10.30 9.15
C ALA A 202 -11.18 -10.81 10.59
N ILE A 203 -10.09 -11.34 11.15
CA ILE A 203 -10.03 -11.83 12.53
C ILE A 203 -10.21 -10.68 13.53
N SER A 204 -9.60 -9.52 13.30
CA SER A 204 -9.82 -8.34 14.14
C SER A 204 -11.29 -7.94 14.17
N LYS A 205 -12.01 -8.03 13.04
CA LYS A 205 -13.45 -7.75 13.02
C LYS A 205 -14.25 -8.75 13.86
N VAL A 206 -13.93 -10.04 13.80
CA VAL A 206 -14.59 -11.07 14.64
C VAL A 206 -14.36 -10.83 16.12
N LEU A 207 -13.20 -10.30 16.48
CA LEU A 207 -12.77 -10.07 17.86
C LEU A 207 -13.21 -8.73 18.45
N ARG A 208 -13.55 -7.74 17.62
CA ARG A 208 -13.81 -6.35 18.02
C ARG A 208 -14.81 -6.20 19.15
N ASP A 209 -15.87 -7.00 19.14
CA ASP A 209 -16.99 -6.87 20.09
C ASP A 209 -16.80 -7.73 21.36
N LYS A 210 -15.58 -8.25 21.60
CA LYS A 210 -15.26 -9.07 22.79
C LYS A 210 -14.34 -8.30 23.73
N GLU A 211 -14.74 -8.11 24.98
CA GLU A 211 -13.93 -7.39 25.99
C GLU A 211 -12.55 -8.06 26.22
N ASN A 212 -12.51 -9.39 26.32
CA ASN A 212 -11.27 -10.16 26.53
C ASN A 212 -10.65 -10.69 25.21
N TRP A 213 -10.80 -9.95 24.11
CA TRP A 213 -10.41 -10.42 22.77
C TRP A 213 -8.96 -10.93 22.67
N LYS A 214 -8.04 -10.36 23.46
CA LYS A 214 -6.62 -10.75 23.50
C LYS A 214 -6.43 -12.22 23.85
N GLU A 215 -7.27 -12.79 24.71
CA GLU A 215 -7.20 -14.20 25.11
C GLU A 215 -7.55 -15.15 23.96
N TYR A 216 -8.31 -14.68 22.97
CA TYR A 216 -8.69 -15.46 21.80
C TYR A 216 -7.72 -15.28 20.64
N LEU A 217 -6.89 -14.23 20.63
CA LEU A 217 -5.92 -13.97 19.58
C LEU A 217 -4.97 -15.18 19.31
N PRO A 218 -4.47 -15.92 20.33
CA PRO A 218 -3.66 -17.13 20.09
C PRO A 218 -4.33 -18.22 19.25
N LEU A 219 -5.66 -18.21 19.08
CA LEU A 219 -6.36 -19.16 18.21
C LEU A 219 -5.94 -19.04 16.73
N ILE A 220 -5.33 -17.91 16.32
CA ILE A 220 -4.76 -17.74 14.98
C ILE A 220 -3.78 -18.88 14.65
N ASN A 221 -2.98 -19.32 15.63
CA ASN A 221 -1.99 -20.38 15.46
C ASN A 221 -2.61 -21.77 15.24
N LYS A 222 -3.92 -21.93 15.46
CA LYS A 222 -4.66 -23.17 15.19
C LYS A 222 -5.29 -23.19 13.79
N LEU A 223 -5.23 -22.08 13.04
CA LEU A 223 -5.76 -22.03 11.68
C LEU A 223 -4.88 -22.87 10.75
N ASP A 224 -5.52 -23.65 9.88
CA ASP A 224 -4.83 -24.31 8.77
C ASP A 224 -4.41 -23.28 7.71
N LEU A 225 -3.18 -22.78 7.82
CA LEU A 225 -2.60 -21.81 6.89
C LEU A 225 -1.60 -22.43 5.90
N LEU A 226 -1.49 -23.76 5.86
CA LEU A 226 -0.58 -24.46 4.95
C LEU A 226 -1.04 -24.27 3.50
N LYS A 227 -0.17 -23.78 2.63
CA LYS A 227 -0.48 -23.57 1.20
C LYS A 227 -0.83 -24.87 0.47
N SER A 228 -0.35 -26.00 0.98
CA SER A 228 -0.67 -27.34 0.49
C SER A 228 -2.07 -27.82 0.87
N SER A 229 -2.75 -27.15 1.81
CA SER A 229 -4.09 -27.55 2.25
C SER A 229 -5.11 -27.40 1.12
N LYS A 230 -5.97 -28.41 1.00
CA LYS A 230 -7.08 -28.44 0.04
C LYS A 230 -8.05 -27.28 0.23
N VAL A 231 -8.10 -26.69 1.43
CA VAL A 231 -8.97 -25.54 1.74
C VAL A 231 -8.62 -24.32 0.87
N TRP A 232 -7.36 -24.19 0.47
CA TRP A 232 -6.85 -23.03 -0.27
C TRP A 232 -6.66 -23.29 -1.77
N TYR A 233 -6.51 -24.54 -2.18
CA TYR A 233 -6.21 -24.89 -3.56
C TYR A 233 -7.31 -24.42 -4.54
N ALA A 234 -6.90 -24.00 -5.73
CA ALA A 234 -7.70 -23.43 -6.82
C ALA A 234 -8.39 -22.09 -6.54
N GLU A 235 -8.70 -21.77 -5.28
CA GLU A 235 -9.34 -20.50 -4.92
C GLU A 235 -8.34 -19.42 -4.51
N ILE A 236 -7.39 -19.79 -3.66
CA ILE A 236 -6.39 -18.89 -3.08
C ILE A 236 -4.98 -19.26 -3.54
N ILE A 237 -4.71 -20.55 -3.70
CA ILE A 237 -3.42 -21.10 -4.08
C ILE A 237 -3.53 -21.90 -5.38
N LYS A 238 -2.55 -21.75 -6.27
CA LYS A 238 -2.35 -22.60 -7.45
C LYS A 238 -0.90 -23.09 -7.53
N GLY A 239 -0.65 -24.10 -8.36
CA GLY A 239 0.71 -24.52 -8.70
C GLY A 239 1.52 -23.38 -9.33
N GLY A 240 2.74 -23.18 -8.82
CA GLY A 240 3.73 -22.25 -9.36
C GLY A 240 4.49 -22.84 -10.54
N LYS A 241 5.18 -21.96 -11.31
CA LYS A 241 5.89 -22.34 -12.55
C LYS A 241 7.08 -23.29 -12.33
N GLU A 242 7.75 -23.23 -11.18
CA GLU A 242 8.99 -23.96 -10.91
C GLU A 242 8.93 -24.68 -9.55
N ARG A 243 7.96 -25.59 -9.38
CA ARG A 243 7.69 -26.35 -8.14
C ARG A 243 7.50 -25.44 -6.91
N GLY A 244 6.26 -24.99 -6.71
CA GLY A 244 5.89 -24.21 -5.53
C GLY A 244 4.43 -23.79 -5.59
N TYR A 245 4.04 -22.89 -4.69
CA TYR A 245 2.68 -22.35 -4.62
C TYR A 245 2.67 -20.88 -5.06
N SER A 246 1.63 -20.49 -5.79
CA SER A 246 1.38 -19.10 -6.17
C SER A 246 0.02 -18.65 -5.64
N ILE A 247 -0.04 -17.43 -5.11
CA ILE A 247 -1.28 -16.84 -4.62
C ILE A 247 -2.09 -16.28 -5.79
N ILE A 248 -3.36 -16.66 -5.87
CA ILE A 248 -4.34 -16.03 -6.75
C ILE A 248 -4.79 -14.76 -6.05
N ASN A 249 -4.41 -13.59 -6.58
CA ASN A 249 -4.69 -12.30 -5.95
C ASN A 249 -5.67 -11.48 -6.83
N THR A 250 -6.94 -11.86 -6.79
CA THR A 250 -8.06 -11.16 -7.43
C THR A 250 -9.03 -10.64 -6.37
N SER A 251 -9.93 -9.72 -6.72
CA SER A 251 -10.96 -9.25 -5.79
C SER A 251 -11.81 -10.41 -5.24
N GLU A 252 -12.14 -11.38 -6.09
CA GLU A 252 -12.90 -12.57 -5.70
C GLU A 252 -12.12 -13.46 -4.72
N SER A 253 -10.83 -13.72 -4.98
CA SER A 253 -10.03 -14.57 -4.09
C SER A 253 -9.82 -13.91 -2.73
N ARG A 254 -9.66 -12.58 -2.67
CA ARG A 254 -9.58 -11.82 -1.40
C ARG A 254 -10.86 -11.99 -0.58
N GLN A 255 -12.03 -11.83 -1.19
CA GLN A 255 -13.31 -11.97 -0.49
C GLN A 255 -13.53 -13.43 -0.02
N LYS A 256 -13.22 -14.41 -0.86
CA LYS A 256 -13.27 -15.84 -0.48
C LYS A 256 -12.35 -16.15 0.69
N PHE A 257 -11.14 -15.58 0.68
CA PHE A 257 -10.16 -15.75 1.75
C PHE A 257 -10.67 -15.18 3.07
N ILE A 258 -11.15 -13.94 3.06
CA ILE A 258 -11.76 -13.27 4.23
C ILE A 258 -12.86 -14.14 4.83
N ASN A 259 -13.83 -14.56 4.02
CA ASN A 259 -14.98 -15.35 4.48
C ASN A 259 -14.55 -16.71 5.06
N LYS A 260 -13.55 -17.37 4.45
CA LYS A 260 -13.03 -18.65 4.94
C LYS A 260 -12.30 -18.50 6.27
N ILE A 261 -11.42 -17.50 6.39
CA ILE A 261 -10.70 -17.21 7.64
C ILE A 261 -11.69 -16.88 8.75
N GLU A 262 -12.68 -16.03 8.48
CA GLU A 262 -13.72 -15.67 9.44
C GLU A 262 -14.45 -16.91 9.96
N ARG A 263 -14.89 -17.79 9.07
CA ARG A 263 -15.58 -19.04 9.43
C ARG A 263 -14.70 -19.99 10.24
N MET A 264 -13.45 -20.19 9.83
CA MET A 264 -12.50 -21.05 10.53
C MET A 264 -12.20 -20.51 11.93
N PHE A 265 -12.00 -19.20 12.06
CA PHE A 265 -11.69 -18.57 13.35
C PHE A 265 -12.91 -18.56 14.28
N LYS A 266 -14.11 -18.29 13.77
CA LYS A 266 -15.37 -18.39 14.55
C LYS A 266 -15.60 -19.81 15.09
N LYS A 267 -15.28 -20.84 14.31
CA LYS A 267 -15.36 -22.23 14.78
C LYS A 267 -14.44 -22.47 15.98
N LEU A 268 -13.17 -22.04 15.90
CA LEU A 268 -12.20 -22.16 16.99
C LEU A 268 -12.61 -21.34 18.24
N LEU A 269 -13.25 -20.19 18.04
CA LEU A 269 -13.79 -19.38 19.13
C LEU A 269 -14.88 -20.14 19.89
N ASN A 270 -15.86 -20.70 19.17
CA ASN A 270 -16.96 -21.44 19.78
C ASN A 270 -16.45 -22.65 20.57
N GLU A 271 -15.51 -23.41 20.00
CA GLU A 271 -14.86 -24.57 20.67
C GLU A 271 -14.07 -24.20 21.94
N LYS A 272 -13.68 -22.93 22.12
CA LYS A 272 -12.97 -22.44 23.30
C LYS A 272 -13.91 -21.87 24.37
N THR A 273 -15.12 -21.46 23.97
CA THR A 273 -16.14 -20.91 24.88
C THR A 273 -17.14 -21.94 25.39
N GLU A 274 -17.18 -23.13 24.78
CA GLU A 274 -17.83 -24.34 25.29
C GLU A 274 -16.94 -25.06 26.31
#